data_AF-A0A5Y8X7P9-F1
#
_entry.id   AF-A0A5Y8X7P9-F1
#
_cell.length_a   1.000
_cell.length_b   1.000
_cell.length_c   1.000
_cell.angle_alpha   90.00
_cell.angle_beta   90.00
_cell.angle_gamma   90.00
#
_symmetry.space_group_name_H-M   'P 1'
#
loop_
_entity.id
_entity.type
_entity.pdbx_description
1 polymer ?
#
loop_
_entity_poly.entity_id
_entity_poly.type
_entity_poly.pdbx_seq_one_letter_code
_entity_poly.pdbx_strand_id
1 'polypeptide(L)'
;SNGALVAAINSVKDTTGVEASIDANGQLLLSSREGRGIKIEGSIGGGAFINKDMMENYGRLSLVKNDGKDILVSGTGLESAGFGAGNFISQASV
;
A
#
# COMPACT_ATOMS: atom_id res chain seq x y z
N SER A 1 6.28 -18.92 14.39
CA SER A 1 6.69 -17.50 14.54
C SER A 1 5.70 -16.54 13.90
N ASN A 2 5.13 -16.83 12.72
CA ASN A 2 4.22 -15.91 12.01
C ASN A 2 2.95 -15.52 12.78
N GLY A 3 2.33 -16.47 13.52
CA GLY A 3 1.15 -16.16 14.34
C GLY A 3 1.41 -15.13 15.46
N ALA A 4 2.61 -15.14 16.05
CA ALA A 4 2.99 -14.17 17.07
C ALA A 4 3.18 -12.77 16.47
N LEU A 5 3.80 -12.68 15.28
CA LEU A 5 3.97 -11.41 14.57
C LEU A 5 2.62 -10.81 14.16
N VAL A 6 1.73 -11.61 13.59
CA VAL A 6 0.36 -11.18 13.24
C VAL A 6 -0.38 -10.68 14.48
N ALA A 7 -0.31 -11.41 15.59
CA ALA A 7 -0.95 -10.99 16.84
C ALA A 7 -0.38 -9.67 17.39
N ALA A 8 0.94 -9.49 17.31
CA ALA A 8 1.61 -8.28 17.78
C ALA A 8 1.26 -7.03 16.94
N ILE A 9 1.12 -7.18 15.62
CA ILE A 9 0.67 -6.07 14.77
C ILE A 9 -0.81 -5.76 15.03
N ASN A 10 -1.64 -6.80 15.11
CA ASN A 10 -3.08 -6.63 15.29
C ASN A 10 -3.47 -6.12 16.69
N SER A 11 -2.62 -6.26 17.70
CA SER A 11 -2.88 -5.74 19.05
C SER A 11 -2.90 -4.21 19.12
N VAL A 12 -2.32 -3.54 18.11
CA VAL A 12 -2.29 -2.07 17.99
C VAL A 12 -3.04 -1.56 16.76
N LYS A 13 -3.86 -2.42 16.13
CA LYS A 13 -4.54 -2.07 14.88
C LYS A 13 -5.47 -0.87 15.02
N ASP A 14 -6.13 -0.65 16.16
CA ASP A 14 -7.05 0.50 16.25
C ASP A 14 -6.28 1.84 16.31
N THR A 15 -4.99 1.79 16.62
CA THR A 15 -4.09 2.97 16.62
C THR A 15 -3.43 3.18 15.26
N THR A 16 -2.96 2.11 14.61
CA THR A 16 -2.25 2.19 13.32
C THR A 16 -3.19 2.08 12.11
N GLY A 17 -4.37 1.51 12.32
CA GLY A 17 -5.25 0.80 11.38
C GLY A 17 -4.57 0.17 10.19
N VAL A 18 -3.55 -0.61 10.53
CA VAL A 18 -2.98 -1.67 9.72
C VAL A 18 -3.42 -2.99 10.34
N GLU A 19 -4.02 -3.86 9.53
CA GLU A 19 -4.33 -5.24 9.89
C GLU A 19 -3.32 -6.18 9.23
N ALA A 20 -2.80 -7.12 10.02
CA ALA A 20 -1.90 -8.16 9.56
C ALA A 20 -2.65 -9.50 9.39
N SER A 21 -2.29 -10.24 8.35
CA SER A 21 -2.74 -11.60 8.09
C SER A 21 -1.65 -12.40 7.37
N ILE A 22 -1.87 -13.70 7.19
CA ILE A 22 -1.02 -14.55 6.37
C ILE A 22 -1.79 -14.91 5.11
N ASP A 23 -1.17 -14.69 3.95
CA ASP A 23 -1.77 -15.03 2.67
C ASP A 23 -1.72 -16.55 2.38
N ALA A 24 -2.29 -16.97 1.26
CA ALA A 24 -2.30 -18.38 0.86
C ALA A 24 -0.89 -18.96 0.62
N ASN A 25 0.12 -18.12 0.40
CA ASN A 25 1.51 -18.51 0.18
C ASN A 25 2.34 -18.51 1.48
N GLY A 26 1.74 -18.17 2.62
CA GLY A 26 2.44 -18.07 3.90
C GLY A 26 3.16 -16.74 4.14
N GLN A 27 2.94 -15.73 3.28
CA GLN A 27 3.56 -14.40 3.37
C GLN A 27 2.76 -13.48 4.28
N LEU A 28 3.44 -12.53 4.92
CA LEU A 28 2.78 -11.51 5.73
C LEU A 28 2.06 -10.52 4.81
N LEU A 29 0.76 -10.41 4.96
CA LEU A 29 -0.08 -9.42 4.28
C LEU A 29 -0.47 -8.32 5.27
N LEU A 30 -0.14 -7.07 4.93
CA LEU A 30 -0.53 -5.88 5.67
C LEU A 30 -1.55 -5.09 4.86
N SER A 31 -2.68 -4.75 5.48
CA SER A 31 -3.75 -3.99 4.83
C SER A 31 -4.14 -2.79 5.69
N SER A 32 -4.34 -1.63 5.07
CA SER A 32 -4.93 -0.47 5.74
C SER A 32 -6.41 -0.36 5.40
N ARG A 33 -7.27 -0.41 6.41
CA ARG A 33 -8.73 -0.32 6.20
C ARG A 33 -9.23 1.08 5.82
N GLU A 34 -8.49 2.11 6.23
CA GLU A 34 -8.93 3.50 6.13
C GLU A 34 -8.15 4.29 5.08
N GLY A 35 -7.39 3.60 4.23
CA GLY A 35 -6.56 4.23 3.19
C GLY A 35 -5.35 4.98 3.73
N ARG A 36 -4.85 4.62 4.93
CA ARG A 36 -3.57 5.14 5.44
C ARG A 36 -2.39 4.48 4.73
N GLY A 37 -1.29 5.21 4.68
CA GLY A 37 0.00 4.64 4.34
C GLY A 37 0.49 3.65 5.39
N ILE A 38 1.17 2.62 4.92
CA ILE A 38 1.91 1.66 5.72
C ILE A 38 3.38 2.00 5.59
N LYS A 39 3.96 2.53 6.65
CA LYS A 39 5.39 2.75 6.77
C LYS A 39 5.92 1.91 7.93
N ILE A 40 6.86 1.03 7.63
CA ILE A 40 7.47 0.10 8.58
C ILE A 40 8.87 0.62 8.87
N GLU A 41 9.11 0.98 10.12
CA GLU A 41 10.44 1.37 10.58
C GLU A 41 11.11 0.22 11.32
N GLY A 42 12.45 0.17 11.30
CA GLY A 42 13.21 -0.93 11.87
C GLY A 42 13.21 -2.20 11.01
N SER A 43 13.44 -3.35 11.63
CA SER A 43 13.49 -4.66 10.96
C SER A 43 12.23 -5.47 11.28
N ILE A 44 11.53 -5.91 10.24
CA ILE A 44 10.36 -6.79 10.35
C ILE A 44 10.73 -8.29 10.35
N GLY A 45 12.00 -8.60 10.11
CA GLY A 45 12.54 -9.97 10.05
C GLY A 45 12.37 -10.65 8.69
N GLY A 46 13.36 -11.46 8.30
CA GLY A 46 13.40 -12.09 6.97
C GLY A 46 12.26 -13.07 6.65
N GLY A 47 11.55 -13.56 7.68
CA GLY A 47 10.39 -14.44 7.50
C GLY A 47 9.09 -13.74 7.09
N ALA A 48 9.08 -12.40 7.04
CA ALA A 48 7.89 -11.62 6.65
C ALA A 48 7.72 -11.50 5.13
N PHE A 49 8.77 -11.77 4.33
CA PHE A 49 8.77 -11.57 2.87
C PHE A 49 8.45 -10.14 2.41
N ILE A 50 8.71 -9.15 3.27
CA ILE A 50 8.60 -7.72 2.94
C ILE A 50 10.02 -7.20 2.65
N ASN A 51 10.29 -6.90 1.39
CA ASN A 51 11.58 -6.37 0.95
C ASN A 51 11.73 -4.89 1.35
N LYS A 52 12.97 -4.39 1.32
CA LYS A 52 13.29 -3.00 1.70
C LYS A 52 12.44 -1.97 0.95
N ASP A 53 12.23 -2.18 -0.35
CA ASP A 53 11.45 -1.27 -1.20
C ASP A 53 9.92 -1.38 -0.98
N MET A 54 9.47 -2.31 -0.13
CA MET A 54 8.06 -2.51 0.23
C MET A 54 7.72 -1.98 1.63
N MET A 55 8.72 -1.49 2.39
CA MET A 55 8.53 -1.01 3.76
C MET A 55 7.73 0.29 3.84
N GLU A 56 7.56 0.99 2.72
CA GLU A 56 6.81 2.24 2.65
C GLU A 56 5.86 2.18 1.45
N ASN A 57 4.55 2.12 1.75
CA ASN A 57 3.50 1.94 0.75
C ASN A 57 2.27 2.77 1.12
N TYR A 58 1.87 3.68 0.24
CA TYR A 58 0.73 4.58 0.42
C TYR A 58 -0.51 4.19 -0.41
N GLY A 59 -0.53 2.97 -0.95
CA GLY A 59 -1.59 2.50 -1.83
C GLY A 59 -1.50 3.11 -3.23
N ARG A 60 -2.63 3.11 -3.94
CA ARG A 60 -2.77 3.65 -5.30
C ARG A 60 -4.02 4.50 -5.37
N LEU A 61 -3.95 5.60 -6.12
CA LEU A 61 -5.12 6.39 -6.47
C LEU A 61 -5.68 5.89 -7.81
N SER A 62 -7.00 5.68 -7.85
CA SER A 62 -7.76 5.31 -9.06
C SER A 62 -8.74 6.42 -9.37
N LEU A 63 -8.74 6.90 -10.62
CA LEU A 63 -9.57 8.00 -11.06
C LEU A 63 -10.49 7.49 -12.18
N VAL A 64 -11.77 7.85 -12.11
CA VAL A 64 -12.77 7.49 -13.11
C VAL A 64 -13.45 8.78 -13.57
N LYS A 65 -13.48 9.01 -14.88
CA LYS A 65 -14.27 10.08 -15.51
C LYS A 65 -15.46 9.47 -16.24
N ASN A 66 -16.60 10.13 -16.18
CA ASN A 66 -17.87 9.64 -16.71
C ASN A 66 -18.25 10.20 -18.09
N ASP A 67 -17.34 10.90 -18.78
CA ASP A 67 -17.59 11.50 -20.10
C ASP A 67 -16.67 10.95 -21.21
N GLY A 68 -15.90 9.90 -20.92
CA GLY A 68 -15.00 9.24 -21.86
C GLY A 68 -13.74 10.01 -22.23
N LYS A 69 -13.56 11.25 -21.75
CA LYS A 69 -12.37 12.08 -22.01
C LYS A 69 -11.24 11.75 -21.05
N ASP A 70 -10.02 12.07 -21.46
CA ASP A 70 -8.82 11.93 -20.62
C ASP A 70 -8.93 12.75 -19.34
N ILE A 71 -8.48 12.17 -18.23
CA ILE A 71 -8.26 12.91 -16.98
C ILE A 71 -6.88 13.55 -17.07
N LEU A 72 -6.84 14.86 -17.28
CA LEU A 72 -5.60 15.62 -17.17
C LEU A 72 -5.20 15.72 -15.68
N VAL A 73 -4.17 14.98 -15.27
CA VAL A 73 -3.56 15.10 -13.95
C VAL A 73 -2.31 15.97 -14.09
N SER A 74 -2.31 17.14 -13.46
CA SER A 74 -1.19 18.09 -13.49
C SER A 74 -1.01 18.75 -12.13
N GLY A 75 0.23 19.03 -11.75
CA GLY A 75 0.56 19.67 -10.48
C GLY A 75 2.02 19.45 -10.10
N THR A 76 2.36 19.85 -8.89
CA THR A 76 3.65 19.55 -8.27
C THR A 76 3.50 18.34 -7.34
N GLY A 77 4.56 17.53 -7.18
CA GLY A 77 4.58 16.43 -6.22
C GLY A 77 3.73 15.20 -6.58
N LEU A 78 3.36 15.02 -7.85
CA LEU A 78 2.47 13.93 -8.30
C LEU A 78 3.05 12.53 -8.07
N GLU A 79 4.37 12.40 -7.95
CA GLU A 79 5.07 11.16 -7.61
C GLU A 79 4.59 10.57 -6.28
N SER A 80 4.16 11.40 -5.32
CA SER A 80 3.61 10.94 -4.03
C SER A 80 2.29 10.16 -4.17
N ALA A 81 1.52 10.44 -5.22
CA ALA A 81 0.27 9.75 -5.55
C ALA A 81 0.47 8.66 -6.63
N GLY A 82 1.71 8.44 -7.10
CA GLY A 82 2.02 7.52 -8.19
C GLY A 82 1.67 8.04 -9.59
N PHE A 83 1.51 9.35 -9.75
CA PHE A 83 1.21 10.02 -11.03
C PHE A 83 2.39 10.88 -11.54
N GLY A 84 3.59 10.70 -11.00
CA GLY A 84 4.78 11.42 -11.43
C GLY A 84 5.31 10.94 -12.79
N ALA A 85 6.21 11.73 -13.40
CA ALA A 85 6.74 11.45 -14.75
C ALA A 85 7.48 10.10 -14.88
N GLY A 86 7.99 9.54 -13.77
CA GLY A 86 8.64 8.24 -13.73
C GLY A 86 7.73 7.06 -13.39
N ASN A 87 6.44 7.30 -13.12
CA ASN A 87 5.50 6.24 -12.74
C ASN A 87 4.83 5.64 -13.98
N PHE A 88 4.75 4.31 -14.03
CA PHE A 88 3.92 3.63 -15.01
C PHE A 88 2.46 3.63 -14.57
N ILE A 89 1.60 4.26 -15.38
CA ILE A 89 0.17 4.43 -15.12
C ILE A 89 -0.62 3.68 -16.18
N SER A 90 -1.65 2.95 -15.77
CA SER A 90 -2.62 2.35 -16.68
C SER A 90 -3.81 3.29 -16.83
N GLN A 91 -4.19 3.59 -18.08
CA GLN A 91 -5.35 4.39 -18.42
C GLN A 91 -6.14 3.71 -19.55
N ALA A 92 -7.46 3.79 -19.50
CA ALA A 92 -8.36 3.30 -20.53
C ALA A 92 -9.64 4.12 -20.53
N SER A 93 -10.25 4.27 -21.72
CA SER A 93 -11.63 4.72 -21.88
C SER A 93 -12.42 3.50 -22.37
N VAL A 94 -13.53 3.19 -21.69
CA VAL A 94 -14.38 2.01 -21.93
C VAL A 94 -15.79 2.48 -22.24
#